data_AF-A0A1D8QXG9-F1
#
_entry.id   AF-A0A1D8QXG9-F1
#
_cell.length_a   1.000
_cell.length_b   1.000
_cell.length_c   1.000
_cell.angle_alpha   90.00
_cell.angle_beta   90.00
_cell.angle_gamma   90.00
#
_symmetry.space_group_name_H-M   'P 1'
#
loop_
_entity.id
_entity.type
_entity.pdbx_description
1 polymer ?
#
loop_
_entity_poly.entity_id
_entity_poly.type
_entity_poly.pdbx_seq_one_letter_code
_entity_poly.pdbx_strand_id
1 'polypeptide(L)'
;MADDVTTISSNTSWLNYNGDGTQDSDTPPDNATSGLGTGPTLNVTNGALLEISDYLNLNAATLNITDGATVSVVPDGILGGDLTNAAGGTVNIDGGTLTLSNEFNGNQSVYNITNGTLSVGNDFNGNQAVYNIYKGGVLRRVVS
;
A
#
# COMPACT_ATOMS: atom_id res chain seq x y z
N MET A 1 -2.01 -16.98 -9.05
CA MET A 1 -1.03 -16.33 -9.95
C MET A 1 -0.70 -14.98 -9.34
N ALA A 2 0.57 -14.55 -9.37
CA ALA A 2 0.92 -13.16 -9.10
C ALA A 2 0.54 -12.33 -10.34
N ASP A 3 0.00 -11.13 -10.13
CA ASP A 3 -0.35 -10.21 -11.22
C ASP A 3 0.74 -9.14 -11.31
N ASP A 4 1.35 -9.02 -12.48
CA ASP A 4 2.47 -8.11 -12.72
C ASP A 4 1.95 -6.82 -13.36
N VAL A 5 1.92 -5.74 -12.58
CA VAL A 5 1.54 -4.42 -13.06
C VAL A 5 2.78 -3.73 -13.62
N THR A 6 2.87 -3.68 -14.95
CA THR A 6 4.01 -3.05 -15.65
C THR A 6 3.75 -1.61 -16.05
N THR A 7 2.50 -1.14 -16.12
CA THR A 7 2.08 0.29 -16.16
C THR A 7 0.56 0.38 -16.02
N ILE A 8 0.02 0.99 -14.96
CA ILE A 8 -1.41 1.35 -14.85
C ILE A 8 -1.54 2.78 -14.32
N SER A 9 -1.59 3.76 -15.23
CA SER A 9 -1.95 5.15 -14.89
C SER A 9 -3.46 5.31 -15.04
N SER A 10 -4.23 4.93 -14.04
CA SER A 10 -5.63 5.32 -13.97
C SER A 10 -6.00 5.62 -12.53
N ASN A 11 -6.78 6.69 -12.32
CA ASN A 11 -7.57 6.96 -11.12
C ASN A 11 -8.67 5.89 -10.96
N THR A 12 -8.29 4.64 -11.11
CA THR A 12 -9.13 3.50 -10.90
C THR A 12 -9.11 3.28 -9.39
N SER A 13 -10.23 3.52 -8.74
CA SER A 13 -10.55 2.81 -7.51
C SER A 13 -10.45 1.31 -7.83
N TRP A 14 -9.38 0.66 -7.38
CA TRP A 14 -9.12 -0.76 -7.68
C TRP A 14 -10.03 -1.63 -6.81
N LEU A 15 -11.30 -1.74 -7.22
CA LEU A 15 -12.32 -2.48 -6.48
C LEU A 15 -12.12 -4.01 -6.52
N ASN A 16 -11.38 -4.53 -7.51
CA ASN A 16 -11.28 -5.98 -7.72
C ASN A 16 -9.88 -6.39 -8.20
N TYR A 17 -9.12 -7.07 -7.34
CA TYR A 17 -7.91 -7.78 -7.74
C TYR A 17 -8.30 -9.16 -8.28
N ASN A 18 -7.47 -9.80 -9.13
CA ASN A 18 -7.71 -11.15 -9.66
C ASN A 18 -7.59 -12.30 -8.61
N GLY A 19 -7.74 -11.98 -7.34
CA GLY A 19 -7.91 -12.92 -6.23
C GLY A 19 -9.27 -12.68 -5.59
N ASP A 20 -9.70 -13.52 -4.65
CA ASP A 20 -11.03 -13.40 -4.02
C ASP A 20 -11.19 -12.12 -3.14
N GLY A 21 -10.21 -11.20 -3.18
CA GLY A 21 -10.17 -9.95 -2.44
C GLY A 21 -10.80 -8.78 -3.20
N THR A 22 -11.76 -8.13 -2.54
CA THR A 22 -12.46 -6.92 -3.00
C THR A 22 -12.10 -5.74 -2.09
N GLN A 23 -11.89 -4.54 -2.63
CA GLN A 23 -11.85 -3.32 -1.80
C GLN A 23 -13.30 -2.81 -1.65
N ASP A 24 -13.74 -2.53 -0.42
CA ASP A 24 -15.07 -1.97 -0.13
C ASP A 24 -15.02 -0.54 0.42
N SER A 25 -15.31 0.44 -0.44
CA SER A 25 -15.30 1.86 -0.09
C SER A 25 -16.38 2.28 0.91
N ASP A 26 -17.41 1.45 1.12
CA ASP A 26 -18.51 1.77 2.03
C ASP A 26 -18.19 1.41 3.49
N THR A 27 -17.13 0.63 3.72
CA THR A 27 -16.66 0.26 5.06
C THR A 27 -15.41 1.07 5.42
N PRO A 28 -15.43 1.91 6.49
CA PRO A 28 -14.27 2.73 6.88
C PRO A 28 -12.98 1.91 7.06
N PRO A 29 -11.80 2.48 6.74
CA PRO A 29 -10.54 1.74 6.65
C PRO A 29 -10.16 1.01 7.95
N ASP A 30 -10.52 1.52 9.13
CA ASP A 30 -10.20 0.92 10.42
C ASP A 30 -10.83 -0.46 10.65
N ASN A 31 -11.87 -0.83 9.90
CA ASN A 31 -12.59 -2.10 10.04
C ASN A 31 -12.82 -2.84 8.70
N ALA A 32 -12.13 -2.43 7.63
CA ALA A 32 -12.28 -3.07 6.33
C ALA A 32 -11.71 -4.50 6.38
N THR A 33 -12.58 -5.51 6.32
CA THR A 33 -12.21 -6.93 6.25
C THR A 33 -12.12 -7.43 4.80
N SER A 34 -12.50 -6.59 3.85
CA SER A 34 -12.36 -6.75 2.41
C SER A 34 -11.18 -5.90 1.93
N GLY A 35 -10.21 -6.54 1.27
CA GLY A 35 -9.01 -5.91 0.75
C GLY A 35 -8.39 -6.78 -0.34
N LEU A 36 -7.08 -6.65 -0.61
CA LEU A 36 -6.39 -7.54 -1.55
C LEU A 36 -6.60 -9.03 -1.18
N GLY A 37 -6.73 -9.36 0.10
CA GLY A 37 -7.11 -10.69 0.59
C GLY A 37 -5.92 -11.59 0.91
N THR A 38 -6.17 -12.85 1.29
CA THR A 38 -5.12 -13.81 1.66
C THR A 38 -4.55 -14.52 0.43
N GLY A 39 -3.23 -14.42 0.20
CA GLY A 39 -2.55 -15.13 -0.90
C GLY A 39 -2.29 -14.42 -2.23
N PRO A 40 -2.83 -13.22 -2.55
CA PRO A 40 -2.40 -12.48 -3.73
C PRO A 40 -1.10 -11.70 -3.47
N THR A 41 -0.27 -11.67 -4.51
CA THR A 41 0.92 -10.81 -4.58
C THR A 41 0.70 -9.81 -5.71
N LEU A 42 0.60 -8.53 -5.36
CA LEU A 42 0.60 -7.43 -6.30
C LEU A 42 2.04 -6.99 -6.55
N ASN A 43 2.51 -7.09 -7.78
CA ASN A 43 3.83 -6.59 -8.18
C ASN A 43 3.68 -5.29 -8.96
N VAL A 44 4.33 -4.23 -8.51
CA VAL A 44 4.44 -2.94 -9.21
C VAL A 44 5.91 -2.69 -9.47
N THR A 45 6.31 -2.68 -10.73
CA THR A 45 7.72 -2.83 -11.13
C THR A 45 8.05 -1.93 -12.33
N ASN A 46 9.33 -1.84 -12.69
CA ASN A 46 9.83 -1.22 -13.91
C ASN A 46 9.43 0.25 -14.08
N GLY A 47 9.53 1.04 -13.01
CA GLY A 47 9.19 2.47 -13.02
C GLY A 47 7.70 2.77 -13.17
N ALA A 48 6.82 1.76 -13.08
CA ALA A 48 5.38 1.98 -13.16
C ALA A 48 4.88 2.91 -12.05
N LEU A 49 3.90 3.74 -12.37
CA LEU A 49 3.08 4.44 -11.38
C LEU A 49 1.75 3.71 -11.26
N LEU A 50 1.38 3.34 -10.03
CA LEU A 50 0.04 2.89 -9.65
C LEU A 50 -0.55 3.92 -8.68
N GLU A 51 -1.63 4.57 -9.08
CA GLU A 51 -2.40 5.46 -8.22
C GLU A 51 -3.66 4.74 -7.72
N ILE A 52 -3.90 4.80 -6.42
CA ILE A 52 -5.03 4.18 -5.74
C ILE A 52 -5.80 5.29 -5.02
N SER A 53 -7.05 5.46 -5.40
CA SER A 53 -7.97 6.39 -4.74
C SER A 53 -8.45 5.84 -3.39
N ASP A 54 -8.66 6.75 -2.44
CA ASP A 54 -9.20 6.56 -1.09
C ASP A 54 -8.34 5.78 -0.10
N TYR A 55 -8.11 4.50 -0.32
CA TYR A 55 -7.30 3.69 0.58
C TYR A 55 -6.80 2.40 -0.10
N LEU A 56 -5.77 1.82 0.48
CA LEU A 56 -5.28 0.49 0.14
C LEU A 56 -5.45 -0.45 1.34
N ASN A 57 -6.27 -1.50 1.20
CA ASN A 57 -6.35 -2.58 2.18
C ASN A 57 -5.55 -3.81 1.77
N LEU A 58 -4.48 -4.16 2.49
CA LEU A 58 -3.72 -5.38 2.17
C LEU A 58 -4.42 -6.66 2.61
N ASN A 59 -5.12 -6.67 3.76
CA ASN A 59 -5.84 -7.84 4.28
C ASN A 59 -5.07 -9.18 4.13
N ALA A 60 -3.83 -9.23 4.62
CA ALA A 60 -2.86 -10.33 4.54
C ALA A 60 -2.20 -10.59 3.16
N ALA A 61 -2.43 -9.74 2.17
CA ALA A 61 -1.74 -9.80 0.87
C ALA A 61 -0.29 -9.33 0.94
N THR A 62 0.44 -9.59 -0.16
CA THR A 62 1.77 -9.03 -0.40
C THR A 62 1.74 -7.97 -1.48
N LEU A 63 2.38 -6.83 -1.23
CA LEU A 63 2.66 -5.78 -2.22
C LEU A 63 4.17 -5.69 -2.42
N ASN A 64 4.63 -5.85 -3.66
CA ASN A 64 6.02 -5.64 -4.05
C ASN A 64 6.11 -4.39 -4.93
N ILE A 65 7.01 -3.47 -4.57
CA ILE A 65 7.29 -2.25 -5.33
C ILE A 65 8.78 -2.23 -5.66
N THR A 66 9.13 -2.44 -6.93
CA THR A 66 10.51 -2.61 -7.36
C THR A 66 10.92 -1.70 -8.51
N ASP A 67 12.23 -1.60 -8.75
CA ASP A 67 12.80 -1.02 -9.97
C ASP A 67 12.31 0.40 -10.29
N GLY A 68 12.29 1.28 -9.27
CA GLY A 68 11.86 2.67 -9.42
C GLY A 68 10.35 2.88 -9.50
N ALA A 69 9.54 1.83 -9.38
CA ALA A 69 8.09 1.95 -9.40
C ALA A 69 7.55 2.73 -8.20
N THR A 70 6.37 3.32 -8.37
CA THR A 70 5.68 4.12 -7.36
C THR A 70 4.25 3.63 -7.19
N VAL A 71 3.85 3.39 -5.94
CA VAL A 71 2.45 3.25 -5.54
C VAL A 71 2.07 4.51 -4.74
N SER A 72 1.00 5.17 -5.15
CA SER A 72 0.50 6.39 -4.50
C SER A 72 -0.95 6.18 -4.09
N VAL A 73 -1.23 6.23 -2.80
CA VAL A 73 -2.59 6.20 -2.27
C VAL A 73 -3.01 7.63 -1.98
N VAL A 74 -4.05 8.09 -2.67
CA VAL A 74 -4.47 9.50 -2.74
C VAL A 74 -5.92 9.65 -2.30
N PRO A 75 -6.37 10.85 -1.86
CA PRO A 75 -7.75 11.05 -1.43
C PRO A 75 -8.75 11.03 -2.61
N ASP A 76 -9.97 10.52 -2.42
CA ASP A 76 -11.12 10.72 -3.35
C ASP A 76 -12.26 11.53 -2.71
N GLY A 77 -11.89 12.61 -2.02
CA GLY A 77 -12.81 13.58 -1.46
C GLY A 77 -13.39 13.22 -0.09
N ILE A 78 -13.77 11.96 0.17
CA ILE A 78 -14.31 11.53 1.48
C ILE A 78 -13.24 10.86 2.34
N LEU A 79 -12.37 10.03 1.75
CA LEU A 79 -11.29 9.33 2.46
C LEU A 79 -9.92 9.92 2.10
N GLY A 80 -8.94 9.75 3.00
CA GLY A 80 -7.71 10.54 2.98
C GLY A 80 -6.58 10.01 2.10
N GLY A 81 -6.72 8.86 1.45
CA GLY A 81 -5.60 8.16 0.82
C GLY A 81 -4.81 7.36 1.86
N ASP A 82 -5.50 6.45 2.52
CA ASP A 82 -5.01 5.74 3.71
C ASP A 82 -4.46 4.35 3.38
N LEU A 83 -3.60 3.79 4.23
CA LEU A 83 -3.28 2.37 4.22
C LEU A 83 -3.95 1.69 5.43
N THR A 84 -4.64 0.59 5.20
CA THR A 84 -5.19 -0.26 6.27
C THR A 84 -4.82 -1.73 6.06
N ASN A 85 -4.46 -2.43 7.13
CA ASN A 85 -4.07 -3.84 7.03
C ASN A 85 -4.76 -4.67 8.11
N ALA A 86 -6.08 -4.77 8.04
CA ALA A 86 -6.93 -5.36 9.10
C ALA A 86 -6.55 -6.80 9.51
N ALA A 87 -5.96 -7.60 8.61
CA ALA A 87 -5.48 -8.96 8.89
C ALA A 87 -3.94 -9.11 8.78
N GLY A 88 -3.21 -8.00 8.81
CA GLY A 88 -1.78 -7.96 8.49
C GLY A 88 -1.51 -7.85 6.98
N GLY A 89 -0.29 -8.16 6.57
CA GLY A 89 0.16 -8.04 5.18
C GLY A 89 1.66 -7.80 5.11
N THR A 90 2.22 -7.94 3.91
CA THR A 90 3.63 -7.64 3.66
C THR A 90 3.76 -6.59 2.57
N VAL A 91 4.51 -5.53 2.83
CA VAL A 91 4.95 -4.57 1.81
C VAL A 91 6.45 -4.71 1.66
N ASN A 92 6.90 -5.04 0.46
CA ASN A 92 8.30 -5.06 0.08
C ASN A 92 8.57 -3.91 -0.88
N ILE A 93 9.44 -3.00 -0.48
CA ILE A 93 9.88 -1.86 -1.29
C ILE A 93 11.37 -2.07 -1.58
N ASP A 94 11.71 -2.43 -2.82
CA ASP A 94 13.10 -2.64 -3.25
C ASP A 94 13.45 -1.71 -4.42
N GLY A 95 13.99 -0.53 -4.10
CA GLY A 95 14.26 0.50 -5.11
C GLY A 95 13.01 1.27 -5.59
N GLY A 96 11.83 0.99 -5.02
CA GLY A 96 10.56 1.68 -5.33
C GLY A 96 10.12 2.71 -4.29
N THR A 97 8.91 3.23 -4.44
CA THR A 97 8.28 4.19 -3.52
C THR A 97 6.82 3.83 -3.22
N LEU A 98 6.43 3.82 -1.95
CA LEU A 98 5.03 3.84 -1.49
C LEU A 98 4.75 5.20 -0.84
N THR A 99 3.74 5.91 -1.35
CA THR A 99 3.26 7.18 -0.78
C THR A 99 1.82 7.02 -0.32
N LEU A 100 1.53 7.49 0.90
CA LEU A 100 0.18 7.60 1.46
C LEU A 100 -0.07 9.06 1.77
N SER A 101 -1.16 9.64 1.25
CA SER A 101 -1.43 11.08 1.43
C SER A 101 -1.96 11.44 2.82
N ASN A 102 -2.58 10.51 3.54
CA ASN A 102 -3.13 10.78 4.87
C ASN A 102 -2.59 9.78 5.89
N GLU A 103 -3.36 8.75 6.27
CA GLU A 103 -3.06 7.92 7.42
C GLU A 103 -2.42 6.59 7.05
N PHE A 104 -1.45 6.20 7.85
CA PHE A 104 -0.92 4.86 7.87
C PHE A 104 -1.51 4.10 9.06
N ASN A 105 -2.39 3.14 8.81
CA ASN A 105 -2.93 2.19 9.81
C ASN A 105 -2.43 0.77 9.51
N GLY A 106 -1.12 0.61 9.49
CA GLY A 106 -0.44 -0.64 9.12
C GLY A 106 -0.36 -1.70 10.21
N ASN A 107 -1.29 -1.75 11.17
CA ASN A 107 -1.23 -2.68 12.29
C ASN A 107 -0.95 -4.13 11.84
N GLN A 108 -0.11 -4.85 12.61
CA GLN A 108 0.21 -6.27 12.42
C GLN A 108 0.83 -6.66 11.06
N SER A 109 1.45 -5.70 10.37
CA SER A 109 2.04 -5.91 9.05
C SER A 109 3.57 -5.80 9.03
N VAL A 110 4.19 -6.38 8.01
CA VAL A 110 5.64 -6.35 7.81
C VAL A 110 5.98 -5.42 6.65
N TYR A 111 6.88 -4.47 6.88
CA TYR A 111 7.36 -3.52 5.89
C TYR A 111 8.86 -3.72 5.70
N ASN A 112 9.26 -4.27 4.56
CA ASN A 112 10.65 -4.47 4.19
C ASN A 112 11.04 -3.38 3.20
N ILE A 113 11.99 -2.52 3.57
CA ILE A 113 12.37 -1.35 2.76
C ILE A 113 13.88 -1.40 2.48
N THR A 114 14.25 -1.69 1.24
CA THR A 114 15.63 -1.77 0.74
C THR A 114 15.78 -0.77 -0.41
N ASN A 115 16.72 0.18 -0.32
CA ASN A 115 16.92 1.23 -1.34
C ASN A 115 15.65 1.97 -1.80
N GLY A 116 14.55 1.89 -1.06
CA GLY A 116 13.24 2.41 -1.42
C GLY A 116 12.68 3.34 -0.35
N THR A 117 11.50 3.90 -0.61
CA THR A 117 10.89 4.88 0.30
C THR A 117 9.45 4.51 0.66
N LEU A 118 9.12 4.55 1.95
CA LEU A 118 7.75 4.64 2.46
C LEU A 118 7.52 6.06 3.00
N SER A 119 6.53 6.75 2.45
CA SER A 119 6.25 8.16 2.70
C SER A 119 4.80 8.33 3.16
N VAL A 120 4.58 8.94 4.33
CA VAL A 120 3.23 9.11 4.92
C VAL A 120 2.94 10.59 5.16
N GLY A 121 1.80 11.09 4.69
CA GLY A 121 1.46 12.51 4.69
C GLY A 121 0.96 13.06 6.03
N ASN A 122 0.24 12.27 6.83
CA ASN A 122 -0.36 12.77 8.06
C ASN A 122 0.09 11.96 9.29
N ASP A 123 -0.68 10.93 9.66
CA ASP A 123 -0.49 10.21 10.91
C ASP A 123 0.02 8.79 10.70
N PHE A 124 0.82 8.34 11.69
CA PHE A 124 1.46 7.04 11.69
C PHE A 124 0.92 6.19 12.84
N ASN A 125 -0.16 5.46 12.58
CA ASN A 125 -0.86 4.60 13.54
C ASN A 125 -0.45 3.13 13.35
N GLY A 126 0.85 2.85 13.37
CA GLY A 126 1.44 1.54 13.09
C GLY A 126 1.90 0.74 14.32
N ASN A 127 1.22 0.86 15.46
CA ASN A 127 1.72 0.43 16.79
C ASN A 127 2.03 -1.08 16.94
N GLN A 128 1.67 -1.92 15.97
CA GLN A 128 1.98 -3.36 15.94
C GLN A 128 2.68 -3.83 14.65
N ALA A 129 3.16 -2.90 13.83
CA ALA A 129 3.87 -3.23 12.60
C ALA A 129 5.36 -3.55 12.85
N VAL A 130 5.95 -4.34 11.97
CA VAL A 130 7.39 -4.61 11.92
C VAL A 130 7.99 -3.86 10.75
N TYR A 131 8.95 -2.98 11.01
CA TYR A 131 9.68 -2.23 9.98
C TYR A 131 11.10 -2.74 9.87
N ASN A 132 11.40 -3.40 8.76
CA ASN A 132 12.74 -3.84 8.41
C ASN A 132 13.33 -2.84 7.41
N ILE A 133 14.02 -1.83 7.92
CA ILE A 133 14.69 -0.81 7.09
C ILE A 133 16.12 -1.27 6.81
N TYR A 134 16.36 -1.71 5.58
CA TYR A 134 17.66 -2.13 5.09
C TYR A 134 18.42 -0.98 4.45
N LYS A 135 19.66 -1.23 4.00
CA LYS A 135 20.54 -0.20 3.42
C LYS A 135 19.80 0.57 2.32
N GLY A 136 19.85 1.91 2.41
CA GLY A 136 19.21 2.82 1.46
C GLY A 136 17.69 2.95 1.61
N GLY A 137 17.05 2.17 2.49
CA GLY A 137 15.63 2.29 2.78
C GLY A 137 15.33 3.54 3.61
N VAL A 138 14.19 4.18 3.31
CA VAL A 138 13.73 5.39 4.00
C VAL A 138 12.28 5.21 4.43
N LEU A 139 12.03 5.42 5.72
CA LEU A 139 10.70 5.66 6.26
C LEU A 139 10.63 7.13 6.65
N ARG A 140 9.68 7.87 6.08
CA ARG A 140 9.51 9.29 6.39
C ARG A 140 8.06 9.71 6.50
N ARG A 141 7.83 10.70 7.37
CA ARG A 141 6.63 11.51 7.37
C ARG A 141 6.87 12.74 6.49
N VAL A 142 5.95 13.03 5.58
CA VAL A 142 5.97 14.25 4.76
C VAL A 142 5.07 15.25 5.45
N VAL A 143 5.69 16.17 6.19
CA VAL A 143 4.97 17.31 6.76
C VAL A 143 4.88 18.38 5.67
N SER A 144 3.68 18.64 5.16
CA SER A 144 3.40 19.80 4.31
C SER A 144 3.26 21.06 5.15
#